data_AF-A0A967H038-F1
#
_entry.id   AF-A0A967H038-F1
#
_cell.length_a   1.000
_cell.length_b   1.000
_cell.length_c   1.000
_cell.angle_alpha   90.00
_cell.angle_beta   90.00
_cell.angle_gamma   90.00
#
_symmetry.space_group_name_H-M   'P 1'
#
loop_
_entity.id
_entity.type
_entity.pdbx_description
1 polymer ?
#
loop_
_entity_poly.entity_id
_entity_poly.type
_entity_poly.pdbx_seq_one_letter_code
_entity_poly.pdbx_strand_id
1 'polypeptide(L)'
;AGYAVLAYDQCGFGDRLLEGADFYTRHPHWSKLGRMVFDVRSALDFIHGGPGRVAGEPPALDSKRVILLGYSLGGMVALHAAALDERVTAVASFCGFTPMRS
;
A
#
# COMPACT_ATOMS: atom_id res chain seq x y z
N ALA A 1 21.46 13.13 -1.25
CA ALA A 1 20.23 13.11 -0.41
C ALA A 1 19.11 12.51 -1.25
N GLY A 2 18.37 11.53 -0.73
CA GLY A 2 17.38 10.80 -1.52
C GLY A 2 16.55 9.86 -0.66
N TYR A 3 15.36 9.52 -1.14
CA TYR A 3 14.47 8.53 -0.56
C TYR A 3 14.55 7.25 -1.40
N ALA A 4 14.54 6.08 -0.76
CA ALA A 4 14.22 4.84 -1.45
C ALA A 4 12.70 4.82 -1.71
N VAL A 5 12.30 4.50 -2.94
CA VAL A 5 10.89 4.47 -3.34
C VAL A 5 10.52 3.04 -3.73
N LEU A 6 9.56 2.48 -3.00
CA LEU A 6 8.90 1.23 -3.36
C LEU A 6 7.54 1.57 -3.99
N ALA A 7 7.37 1.19 -5.25
CA ALA A 7 6.11 1.33 -5.97
C ALA A 7 5.57 -0.06 -6.34
N TYR A 8 4.24 -0.19 -6.33
CA TYR A 8 3.55 -1.42 -6.67
C TYR A 8 2.16 -1.09 -7.22
N ASP A 9 1.59 -2.02 -7.97
CA ASP A 9 0.23 -1.89 -8.51
C ASP A 9 -0.82 -2.28 -7.46
N GLN A 10 -1.89 -1.50 -7.39
CA GLN A 10 -3.08 -1.86 -6.60
C GLN A 10 -3.84 -3.00 -7.28
N CYS A 11 -4.58 -3.81 -6.51
CA CYS A 11 -5.35 -4.91 -7.08
C CYS A 11 -6.38 -4.38 -8.11
N GLY A 12 -6.42 -4.97 -9.31
CA GLY A 12 -7.25 -4.49 -10.42
C GLY A 12 -6.60 -3.44 -11.31
N PHE A 13 -5.30 -3.17 -11.16
CA PHE A 13 -4.53 -2.23 -11.99
C PHE A 13 -3.20 -2.84 -12.42
N GLY A 14 -2.62 -2.30 -13.50
CA GLY A 14 -1.29 -2.67 -13.99
C GLY A 14 -1.10 -4.18 -14.14
N ASP A 15 -0.01 -4.71 -13.60
CA ASP A 15 0.31 -6.14 -13.63
C ASP A 15 -0.68 -7.00 -12.82
N ARG A 16 -1.52 -6.36 -12.01
CA ARG A 16 -2.53 -6.98 -11.15
C ARG A 16 -3.95 -6.75 -11.64
N LEU A 17 -4.13 -6.42 -12.94
CA LEU A 17 -5.44 -6.15 -13.55
C LEU A 17 -6.45 -7.27 -13.30
N LEU A 18 -6.04 -8.53 -13.47
CA LEU A 18 -6.92 -9.70 -13.34
C LEU A 18 -7.34 -9.98 -11.89
N GLU A 19 -6.66 -9.39 -10.89
CA GLU A 19 -7.05 -9.56 -9.49
C GLU A 19 -8.39 -8.87 -9.16
N GLY A 20 -8.82 -7.92 -9.98
CA GLY A 20 -10.01 -7.10 -9.71
C GLY A 20 -11.34 -7.70 -10.15
N ALA A 21 -11.36 -8.47 -11.25
CA ALA A 21 -12.60 -8.94 -11.89
C ALA A 21 -13.36 -9.92 -10.99
N ASP A 22 -12.72 -11.03 -10.61
CA ASP A 22 -13.34 -12.09 -9.80
C ASP A 22 -13.03 -11.97 -8.31
N PHE A 23 -12.69 -10.75 -7.84
CA PHE A 23 -12.20 -10.55 -6.48
C PHE A 23 -13.15 -11.12 -5.41
N TYR A 24 -14.43 -10.77 -5.47
CA TYR A 24 -15.41 -11.19 -4.46
C TYR A 24 -15.85 -12.65 -4.60
N THR A 25 -15.72 -13.24 -5.80
CA THR A 25 -15.90 -14.68 -5.99
C THR A 25 -14.80 -15.46 -5.27
N ARG A 26 -13.54 -14.99 -5.36
CA ARG A 26 -12.38 -15.62 -4.70
C ARG A 26 -12.25 -15.27 -3.22
N HIS A 27 -12.70 -14.08 -2.82
CA HIS A 27 -12.54 -13.54 -1.47
C HIS A 27 -13.87 -12.94 -0.96
N PRO A 28 -14.88 -13.77 -0.69
CA PRO A 28 -16.24 -13.31 -0.40
C PRO A 28 -16.38 -12.51 0.90
N HIS A 29 -15.43 -12.68 1.83
CA HIS A 29 -15.42 -11.99 3.13
C HIS A 29 -14.42 -10.84 3.22
N TRP A 30 -13.78 -10.47 2.11
CA TRP A 30 -12.83 -9.37 2.05
C TRP A 30 -13.41 -8.19 1.29
N SER A 31 -12.86 -7.00 1.51
CA SER A 31 -13.10 -5.84 0.65
C SER A 31 -11.89 -5.57 -0.24
N LYS A 32 -12.11 -4.98 -1.43
CA LYS A 32 -11.00 -4.53 -2.31
C LYS A 32 -10.10 -3.53 -1.58
N LEU A 33 -10.69 -2.59 -0.83
CA LEU A 33 -9.93 -1.65 0.01
C LEU A 33 -9.08 -2.39 1.06
N GLY A 34 -9.65 -3.38 1.74
CA GLY A 34 -8.93 -4.20 2.72
C GLY A 34 -7.78 -4.98 2.09
N ARG A 35 -7.94 -5.49 0.86
CA ARG A 35 -6.84 -6.10 0.11
C ARG A 35 -5.73 -5.09 -0.19
N MET A 36 -6.07 -3.91 -0.68
CA MET A 36 -5.08 -2.86 -0.98
C MET A 36 -4.33 -2.40 0.28
N VAL A 37 -5.03 -2.26 1.41
CA VAL A 37 -4.40 -1.97 2.72
C VAL A 37 -3.49 -3.12 3.16
N PHE A 38 -3.90 -4.37 2.96
CA PHE A 38 -3.06 -5.53 3.22
C PHE A 38 -1.79 -5.51 2.37
N ASP A 39 -1.88 -5.13 1.09
CA ASP A 39 -0.72 -5.00 0.21
C ASP A 39 0.27 -3.91 0.72
N VAL A 40 -0.23 -2.78 1.26
CA VAL A 40 0.62 -1.79 1.96
C VAL A 40 1.37 -2.44 3.13
N ARG A 41 0.68 -3.22 3.97
CA ARG A 41 1.31 -3.88 5.13
C ARG A 41 2.40 -4.86 4.70
N SER A 42 2.18 -5.62 3.63
CA SER A 42 3.21 -6.50 3.05
C SER A 42 4.41 -5.70 2.52
N ALA A 43 4.18 -4.54 1.91
CA ALA A 43 5.26 -3.64 1.48
C ALA A 43 6.05 -3.09 2.69
N LEU A 44 5.37 -2.74 3.79
CA LEU A 44 6.01 -2.34 5.05
C LEU A 44 6.82 -3.47 5.67
N ASP A 45 6.31 -4.71 5.66
CA ASP A 45 7.02 -5.89 6.13
C ASP A 45 8.34 -6.05 5.39
N PHE A 46 8.32 -5.95 4.06
CA PHE A 46 9.53 -5.98 3.24
C PHE A 46 10.53 -4.86 3.60
N ILE A 47 10.07 -3.62 3.75
CA ILE A 47 10.91 -2.48 4.16
C ILE A 47 11.55 -2.71 5.54
N HIS A 48 10.88 -3.42 6.43
CA HIS A 48 11.35 -3.73 7.79
C HIS A 48 12.24 -5.00 7.84
N GLY A 49 12.71 -5.51 6.70
CA GLY A 49 13.56 -6.70 6.64
C GLY A 49 12.80 -8.03 6.63
N GLY A 50 11.48 -7.97 6.41
CA GLY A 50 10.65 -9.14 6.14
C GLY A 50 10.94 -9.78 4.78
N PRO A 51 10.28 -10.90 4.47
CA PRO A 51 10.51 -11.64 3.24
C PRO A 51 10.14 -10.81 2.00
N GLY A 52 10.93 -10.96 0.94
CA GLY A 52 10.65 -10.37 -0.38
C GLY A 52 11.59 -10.89 -1.45
N ARG A 53 11.26 -10.63 -2.71
CA ARG A 53 12.12 -10.96 -3.85
C ARG A 53 12.69 -9.67 -4.43
N VAL A 54 14.00 -9.57 -4.42
CA VAL A 54 14.76 -8.47 -5.02
C VAL A 54 15.82 -9.06 -5.94
N ALA A 55 16.08 -8.37 -7.06
CA ALA A 55 17.07 -8.80 -8.04
C ALA A 55 18.53 -8.63 -7.55
N GLY A 56 18.73 -7.98 -6.40
CA GLY A 56 20.04 -7.74 -5.78
C GLY A 56 19.89 -7.39 -4.31
N GLU A 57 20.98 -6.97 -3.68
CA GLU A 57 20.96 -6.52 -2.29
C GLU A 57 20.18 -5.20 -2.16
N PRO A 58 19.14 -5.14 -1.30
CA PRO A 58 18.39 -3.91 -1.12
C PRO A 58 19.29 -2.87 -0.41
N PRO A 59 19.14 -1.57 -0.73
CA PRO A 59 19.86 -0.54 -0.01
C PRO A 59 19.49 -0.56 1.48
N ALA A 60 20.37 -0.09 2.35
CA ALA A 60 20.05 0.10 3.76
C ALA A 60 18.88 1.10 3.90
N LEU A 61 17.77 0.65 4.50
CA LEU A 61 16.56 1.45 4.71
C LEU A 61 16.47 1.91 6.17
N ASP A 62 16.07 3.15 6.39
CA ASP A 62 15.72 3.66 7.72
C ASP A 62 14.26 3.30 8.03
N SER A 63 14.05 2.18 8.71
CA SER A 63 12.71 1.69 9.08
C SER A 63 11.95 2.64 10.04
N LYS A 64 12.64 3.63 10.64
CA LYS A 64 12.01 4.65 11.47
C LYS A 64 11.47 5.84 10.67
N ARG A 65 11.65 5.85 9.35
CA ARG A 65 11.20 6.94 8.47
C ARG A 65 10.50 6.39 7.24
N VAL A 66 9.27 5.93 7.46
CA VAL A 66 8.41 5.40 6.41
C VAL A 66 7.25 6.35 6.11
N ILE A 67 7.15 6.77 4.85
CA ILE A 67 6.14 7.71 4.37
C ILE A 67 5.30 7.00 3.29
N LEU A 68 3.99 7.06 3.42
CA LEU A 68 3.09 6.61 2.35
C LEU A 68 2.71 7.79 1.45
N LEU A 69 2.74 7.58 0.14
CA LEU A 69 2.32 8.57 -0.85
C LEU A 69 1.27 7.95 -1.76
N GLY A 70 0.16 8.67 -1.99
CA GLY A 70 -0.91 8.17 -2.85
C GLY A 70 -1.77 9.26 -3.49
N TYR A 71 -2.21 9.01 -4.72
CA TYR A 71 -3.12 9.86 -5.49
C TYR A 71 -4.47 9.14 -5.71
N SER A 72 -5.59 9.86 -5.55
CA SER A 72 -6.95 9.34 -5.72
C SER A 72 -7.18 8.08 -4.87
N LEU A 73 -7.51 6.94 -5.48
CA LEU A 73 -7.61 5.64 -4.82
C LEU A 73 -6.39 5.34 -3.93
N GLY A 74 -5.17 5.58 -4.41
CA GLY A 74 -3.96 5.34 -3.64
C GLY A 74 -3.86 6.24 -2.40
N GLY A 75 -4.40 7.46 -2.48
CA GLY A 75 -4.47 8.38 -1.33
C GLY A 75 -5.43 7.88 -0.27
N MET A 76 -6.57 7.29 -0.67
CA MET A 76 -7.51 6.64 0.25
C MET A 76 -6.87 5.44 0.94
N VAL A 77 -6.20 4.58 0.16
CA VAL A 77 -5.49 3.40 0.67
C VAL A 77 -4.40 3.81 1.66
N ALA A 78 -3.60 4.82 1.34
CA ALA A 78 -2.54 5.32 2.21
C ALA A 78 -3.08 5.84 3.56
N LEU A 79 -4.19 6.60 3.55
CA LEU A 79 -4.82 7.09 4.77
C LEU A 79 -5.32 5.95 5.67
N HIS A 80 -6.00 4.95 5.09
CA HIS A 80 -6.49 3.80 5.85
C HIS A 80 -5.36 2.91 6.37
N ALA A 81 -4.33 2.67 5.56
CA ALA A 81 -3.17 1.89 5.98
C ALA A 81 -2.40 2.56 7.13
N ALA A 82 -2.17 3.88 7.03
CA ALA A 82 -1.51 4.62 8.10
C ALA A 82 -2.31 4.65 9.40
N ALA A 83 -3.65 4.66 9.32
CA ALA A 83 -4.50 4.55 10.50
C ALA A 83 -4.45 3.18 11.18
N LEU A 84 -3.98 2.13 10.48
CA LEU A 84 -4.00 0.74 10.93
C LEU A 84 -2.61 0.14 11.19
N ASP A 85 -1.54 0.89 10.90
CA ASP A 85 -0.16 0.40 11.02
C ASP A 85 0.77 1.51 11.54
N GLU A 86 1.17 1.39 12.80
CA GLU A 86 1.98 2.38 13.53
C GLU A 86 3.40 2.57 12.96
N ARG A 87 3.84 1.68 12.07
CA ARG A 87 5.14 1.82 11.38
C ARG A 87 5.15 2.99 10.40
N VAL A 88 3.98 3.49 9.99
CA VAL A 88 3.87 4.63 9.08
C VAL A 88 4.06 5.93 9.85
N THR A 89 5.03 6.73 9.44
CA THR A 89 5.39 7.99 10.12
C THR A 89 4.76 9.24 9.51
N ALA A 90 4.39 9.18 8.22
CA ALA A 90 3.69 10.27 7.54
C ALA A 90 2.91 9.77 6.31
N VAL A 91 1.92 10.55 5.89
CA VAL A 91 1.13 10.30 4.68
C VAL A 91 1.06 11.57 3.83
N ALA A 92 1.34 11.44 2.54
CA ALA A 92 1.01 12.42 1.50
C ALA A 92 -0.17 11.88 0.67
N SER A 93 -1.38 12.41 0.94
CA SER A 93 -2.61 12.00 0.25
C SER A 93 -3.11 13.11 -0.67
N PHE A 94 -3.21 12.81 -1.96
CA PHE A 94 -3.69 13.74 -2.98
C PHE A 94 -5.03 13.25 -3.51
N CYS A 95 -6.10 14.05 -3.35
CA CYS A 95 -7.45 13.69 -3.76
C CYS A 95 -7.94 12.33 -3.20
N GLY A 96 -7.41 11.89 -2.06
CA GLY A 96 -7.64 10.55 -1.51
C GLY A 96 -8.78 10.44 -0.51
N PHE A 97 -9.50 11.53 -0.24
CA PHE A 97 -10.59 11.55 0.72
C PHE A 97 -11.89 11.98 0.04
N THR A 98 -12.93 11.17 0.26
CA THR A 98 -14.32 11.46 -0.13
C THR A 98 -15.19 11.35 1.12
N PRO A 99 -16.09 12.33 1.41
CA PRO A 99 -17.00 12.23 2.55
C PRO A 99 -17.84 10.95 2.52
N MET A 100 -17.95 10.26 3.66
CA MET A 100 -18.72 9.01 3.78
C MET A 100 -20.18 9.22 4.18
N ARG A 101 -20.59 10.47 4.45
CA ARG A 101 -21.96 10.89 4.73
C ARG A 101 -22.19 12.30 4.21
N SER A 102 -23.43 12.58 3.79
CA SER A 102 -23.92 13.93 3.46
C SER A 102 -24.41 14.68 4.71
#